data_AF-A0A9N9DK65-F1
#
_entry.id   AF-A0A9N9DK65-F1
#
_cell.length_a   1.000
_cell.length_b   1.000
_cell.length_c   1.000
_cell.angle_alpha   90.00
_cell.angle_beta   90.00
_cell.angle_gamma   90.00
#
_symmetry.space_group_name_H-M   'P 1'
#
loop_
_entity.id
_entity.type
_entity.pdbx_description
1 polymer ?
#
loop_
_entity_poly.entity_id
_entity_poly.type
_entity_poly.pdbx_seq_one_letter_code
_entity_poly.pdbx_strand_id
1 'polypeptide(L)'
;MLNIQRNIQNNNPGNPGRNPIIEFNNLLAIINRNVIFPNQIQNPARFVTLLNNNNRRSRRCYKGFDLCCVVVGEEARNHNVTNQIVVRRVANALWRNSNVIDKRRYCILARLINNELQRL
;
A
#
# COMPACT_ATOMS: atom_id res chain seq x y z
N MET A 1 -40.12 -0.88 37.64
CA MET A 1 -38.75 -1.40 37.85
C MET A 1 -38.32 -2.12 36.58
N LEU A 2 -37.28 -1.65 35.89
CA LEU A 2 -36.40 -2.48 35.06
C LEU A 2 -35.11 -1.69 34.86
N ASN A 3 -34.11 -2.11 35.62
CA ASN A 3 -32.76 -1.57 35.68
C ASN A 3 -31.96 -2.28 34.58
N ILE A 4 -31.47 -1.54 33.57
CA ILE A 4 -30.55 -2.09 32.56
C ILE A 4 -29.32 -1.18 32.48
N GLN A 5 -28.45 -1.34 33.47
CA GLN A 5 -27.01 -1.20 33.27
C GLN A 5 -26.47 -2.59 32.95
N ARG A 6 -26.00 -2.81 31.71
CA ARG A 6 -24.87 -3.72 31.46
C ARG A 6 -23.99 -3.18 30.33
N ASN A 7 -22.96 -2.49 30.81
CA ASN A 7 -21.71 -2.19 30.15
C ASN A 7 -21.05 -3.50 29.69
N ILE A 8 -20.78 -3.65 28.40
CA ILE A 8 -19.82 -4.63 27.88
C ILE A 8 -18.89 -3.90 26.91
N GLN A 9 -17.89 -3.23 27.50
CA GLN A 9 -16.66 -2.90 26.81
C GLN A 9 -15.91 -4.21 26.53
N ASN A 10 -16.02 -4.72 25.31
CA ASN A 10 -15.15 -5.80 24.83
C ASN A 10 -13.75 -5.23 24.61
N ASN A 11 -12.91 -5.36 25.64
CA ASN A 11 -11.49 -5.06 25.61
C ASN A 11 -10.76 -6.14 24.79
N ASN A 12 -10.49 -5.83 23.52
CA ASN A 12 -9.57 -6.56 22.67
C ASN A 12 -8.36 -5.64 22.43
N PRO A 13 -7.10 -6.02 22.73
CA PRO A 13 -5.94 -5.11 22.61
C PRO A 13 -5.49 -4.84 21.16
N GLY A 14 -6.31 -5.19 20.16
CA GLY A 14 -6.07 -4.88 18.75
C GLY A 14 -6.78 -3.58 18.32
N ASN A 15 -6.20 -2.43 18.71
CA ASN A 15 -6.49 -1.06 18.26
C ASN A 15 -7.95 -0.73 17.84
N PRO A 16 -8.81 -0.31 18.79
CA PRO A 16 -10.20 0.01 18.52
C PRO A 16 -10.34 1.37 17.80
N GLY A 17 -11.00 1.39 16.63
CA GLY A 17 -11.75 2.59 16.21
C GLY A 17 -11.19 3.50 15.11
N ARG A 18 -10.21 3.09 14.28
CA ARG A 18 -9.89 3.88 13.08
C ARG A 18 -10.93 3.65 11.99
N ASN A 19 -11.85 4.60 11.83
CA ASN A 19 -12.78 4.63 10.69
C ASN A 19 -11.96 4.61 9.38
N PRO A 20 -12.09 3.57 8.51
CA PRO A 20 -11.28 3.44 7.30
C PRO A 20 -11.39 4.61 6.33
N ILE A 21 -12.49 5.36 6.39
CA ILE A 21 -12.68 6.58 5.58
C ILE A 21 -11.80 7.71 6.10
N ILE A 22 -11.74 7.89 7.42
CA ILE A 22 -10.90 8.90 8.07
C ILE A 22 -9.43 8.54 7.86
N GLU A 23 -9.05 7.28 8.05
CA GLU A 23 -7.68 6.80 7.84
C GLU A 23 -7.25 6.98 6.37
N PHE A 24 -8.16 6.74 5.41
CA PHE A 24 -7.93 7.03 3.99
C PHE A 24 -7.70 8.51 3.71
N ASN A 25 -8.56 9.40 4.21
CA ASN A 25 -8.44 10.83 3.98
C ASN A 25 -7.15 11.39 4.59
N ASN A 26 -6.84 10.97 5.83
CA ASN A 26 -5.62 11.38 6.52
C ASN A 26 -4.38 10.89 5.79
N LEU A 27 -4.32 9.61 5.42
CA LEU A 27 -3.19 9.07 4.67
C LEU A 27 -3.02 9.78 3.33
N LEU A 28 -4.10 9.99 2.58
CA LEU A 28 -4.04 10.66 1.28
C LEU A 28 -3.50 12.09 1.38
N ALA A 29 -3.78 12.80 2.48
CA ALA A 29 -3.31 14.17 2.72
C ALA A 29 -1.82 14.25 3.10
N ILE A 30 -1.30 13.27 3.84
CA ILE A 30 0.08 13.29 4.37
C ILE A 30 1.08 12.54 3.48
N ILE A 31 0.61 11.70 2.56
CA ILE A 31 1.50 10.83 1.79
C ILE A 31 2.42 11.63 0.87
N ASN A 32 3.73 11.33 0.91
CA ASN A 32 4.68 12.05 0.08
C ASN A 32 4.60 11.58 -1.38
N ARG A 33 3.90 12.36 -2.21
CA ARG A 33 3.71 12.03 -3.63
C ARG A 33 5.02 11.98 -4.43
N ASN A 34 6.06 12.70 -4.00
CA ASN A 34 7.36 12.72 -4.68
C ASN A 34 8.16 11.41 -4.48
N VAL A 35 7.85 10.65 -3.42
CA VAL A 35 8.40 9.30 -3.20
C VAL A 35 7.71 8.29 -4.14
N ILE A 36 6.42 8.51 -4.41
CA ILE A 36 5.58 7.61 -5.21
C ILE A 36 5.74 7.89 -6.71
N PHE A 37 5.86 9.16 -7.10
CA PHE A 37 5.94 9.63 -8.48
C PHE A 37 6.94 10.79 -8.64
N PRO A 38 7.98 10.66 -9.48
CA PRO A 38 8.43 9.41 -10.07
C PRO A 38 9.10 8.53 -9.03
N ASN A 39 8.75 7.24 -9.03
CA ASN A 39 9.30 6.27 -8.09
C ASN A 39 10.84 6.35 -8.04
N GLN A 40 11.38 6.78 -6.90
CA GLN A 40 12.82 6.93 -6.69
C GLN A 40 13.54 5.58 -6.54
N ILE A 41 12.80 4.48 -6.40
CA ILE A 41 13.39 3.15 -6.31
C ILE A 41 13.85 2.73 -7.72
N GLN A 42 15.09 3.06 -8.02
CA GLN A 42 15.78 2.68 -9.25
C GLN A 42 16.31 1.24 -9.22
N ASN A 43 16.24 0.56 -8.07
CA ASN A 43 16.84 -0.76 -7.87
C ASN A 43 15.77 -1.88 -7.83
N PRO A 44 15.68 -2.72 -8.89
CA PRO A 44 14.76 -3.85 -8.94
C PRO A 44 14.96 -4.88 -7.82
N ALA A 45 16.20 -5.09 -7.35
CA ALA A 45 16.51 -6.05 -6.29
C ALA A 45 15.86 -5.64 -4.96
N ARG A 46 15.87 -4.34 -4.63
CA ARG A 46 15.19 -3.81 -3.45
C ARG A 46 13.68 -4.09 -3.51
N PHE A 47 13.08 -3.96 -4.70
CA PHE A 47 11.68 -4.29 -4.89
C PHE A 47 11.39 -5.77 -4.70
N VAL A 48 12.25 -6.66 -5.19
CA VAL A 48 12.12 -8.11 -5.00
C VAL A 48 12.12 -8.45 -3.50
N THR A 49 13.01 -7.85 -2.71
CA THR A 49 13.01 -8.00 -1.25
C THR A 49 11.70 -7.53 -0.61
N LEU A 50 11.22 -6.34 -0.99
CA LEU A 50 9.95 -5.79 -0.49
C LEU A 50 8.74 -6.65 -0.87
N LEU A 51 8.73 -7.21 -2.07
CA LEU A 51 7.67 -8.09 -2.56
C LEU A 51 7.64 -9.43 -1.80
N ASN A 52 8.81 -9.99 -1.53
CA ASN A 52 8.96 -11.21 -0.71
C ASN A 52 8.46 -10.98 0.73
N ASN A 53 8.82 -9.85 1.35
CA ASN A 53 8.42 -9.53 2.73
C ASN A 53 6.91 -9.28 2.87
N ASN A 54 6.26 -8.78 1.81
CA ASN A 54 4.82 -8.55 1.79
C ASN A 54 3.98 -9.84 1.59
N ASN A 55 4.62 -11.02 1.57
CA ASN A 55 3.97 -12.32 1.31
C ASN A 55 3.09 -12.33 0.03
N ARG A 56 3.35 -11.42 -0.91
CA ARG A 56 2.61 -11.32 -2.18
C ARG A 56 3.14 -12.29 -3.23
N ARG A 57 3.68 -13.44 -2.80
CA ARG A 57 4.08 -14.55 -3.67
C ARG A 57 2.84 -15.23 -4.28
N SER A 58 2.14 -14.50 -5.14
CA SER A 58 1.31 -15.12 -6.15
C SER A 58 2.24 -15.46 -7.32
N ARG A 59 2.09 -16.65 -7.91
CA ARG A 59 2.74 -17.12 -9.15
C ARG A 59 2.35 -16.27 -10.40
N ARG A 60 1.94 -15.02 -10.20
CA ARG A 60 1.43 -14.11 -11.24
C ARG A 60 2.42 -12.97 -11.43
N CYS A 61 2.63 -12.62 -12.70
CA CYS A 61 3.40 -11.43 -13.07
C CYS A 61 2.81 -10.18 -12.41
N TYR A 62 3.65 -9.39 -11.75
CA TYR A 62 3.28 -8.09 -11.21
C TYR A 62 2.95 -7.11 -12.33
N LYS A 63 1.93 -6.28 -12.11
CA LYS A 63 1.61 -5.12 -12.96
C LYS A 63 2.15 -3.85 -12.34
N GLY A 64 2.23 -2.77 -13.13
CA GLY A 64 2.68 -1.46 -12.63
C GLY A 64 1.89 -0.97 -11.41
N PHE A 65 0.57 -1.22 -11.38
CA PHE A 65 -0.26 -0.87 -10.22
C PHE A 65 0.07 -1.68 -8.96
N ASP A 66 0.50 -2.93 -9.10
CA ASP A 66 0.89 -3.76 -7.94
C ASP A 66 2.14 -3.17 -7.27
N LEU A 67 3.10 -2.72 -8.06
CA LEU A 67 4.29 -2.02 -7.57
C LEU A 67 3.95 -0.66 -6.96
N CYS A 68 3.02 0.08 -7.54
CA CYS A 68 2.51 1.32 -6.95
C CYS A 68 1.92 1.05 -5.54
N CYS A 69 1.17 -0.03 -5.36
CA CYS A 69 0.66 -0.42 -4.04
C CYS A 69 1.78 -0.75 -3.04
N VAL A 70 2.90 -1.30 -3.50
CA VAL A 70 4.07 -1.59 -2.64
C VAL A 70 4.70 -0.30 -2.16
N VAL A 71 5.00 0.64 -3.06
CA VAL A 71 5.62 1.93 -2.70
C VAL A 71 4.72 2.73 -1.76
N VAL A 72 3.42 2.81 -2.06
CA VAL A 72 2.43 3.45 -1.19
C VAL A 72 2.37 2.73 0.16
N GLY A 73 2.51 1.41 0.20
CA GLY A 73 2.56 0.63 1.42
C GLY A 73 3.79 0.93 2.28
N GLU A 74 4.98 1.07 1.67
CA GLU A 74 6.19 1.48 2.38
C GLU A 74 6.04 2.87 2.99
N GLU A 75 5.58 3.84 2.18
CA GLU A 75 5.39 5.21 2.67
C GLU A 75 4.30 5.28 3.75
N ALA A 76 3.19 4.52 3.60
CA ALA A 76 2.15 4.46 4.62
C ALA A 76 2.66 3.90 5.96
N ARG A 77 3.63 2.98 5.96
CA ARG A 77 4.27 2.49 7.19
C ARG A 77 5.09 3.57 7.89
N ASN A 78 5.72 4.49 7.15
CA ASN A 78 6.39 5.65 7.73
C ASN A 78 5.40 6.53 8.53
N HIS A 79 4.10 6.46 8.20
CA HIS A 79 3.01 7.16 8.88
C HIS A 79 2.19 6.26 9.82
N ASN A 80 2.69 5.08 10.21
CA ASN A 80 2.00 4.12 11.07
C ASN A 80 0.62 3.65 10.55
N VAL A 81 0.46 3.58 9.22
CA VAL A 81 -0.73 3.03 8.56
C VAL A 81 -0.38 1.69 7.91
N THR A 82 -0.88 0.61 8.49
CA THR A 82 -0.64 -0.77 8.02
C THR A 82 -1.87 -1.41 7.38
N ASN A 83 -3.02 -0.74 7.45
CA ASN A 83 -4.29 -1.20 6.91
C ASN A 83 -4.22 -1.32 5.37
N GLN A 84 -4.13 -2.55 4.88
CA GLN A 84 -3.93 -2.84 3.46
C GLN A 84 -5.09 -2.37 2.57
N ILE A 85 -6.31 -2.31 3.10
CA ILE A 85 -7.48 -1.81 2.36
C ILE A 85 -7.32 -0.31 2.14
N VAL A 86 -6.93 0.43 3.18
CA VAL A 86 -6.70 1.87 3.10
C VAL A 86 -5.53 2.18 2.15
N VAL A 87 -4.41 1.49 2.30
CA VAL A 87 -3.23 1.61 1.42
C VAL A 87 -3.62 1.40 -0.04
N ARG A 88 -4.39 0.35 -0.35
CA ARG A 88 -4.80 0.07 -1.73
C ARG A 88 -5.78 1.12 -2.28
N ARG A 89 -6.67 1.67 -1.45
CA ARG A 89 -7.55 2.78 -1.84
C ARG A 89 -6.76 4.06 -2.13
N VAL A 90 -5.79 4.41 -1.28
CA VAL A 90 -4.90 5.55 -1.50
C VAL A 90 -4.07 5.35 -2.78
N ALA A 91 -3.49 4.16 -2.97
CA ALA A 91 -2.76 3.82 -4.19
C ALA A 91 -3.64 3.97 -5.45
N ASN A 92 -4.91 3.55 -5.39
CA ASN A 92 -5.84 3.71 -6.50
C ASN A 92 -6.15 5.19 -6.81
N ALA A 93 -6.42 6.01 -5.78
CA ALA A 93 -6.65 7.45 -5.96
C ALA A 93 -5.43 8.13 -6.61
N LEU A 94 -4.25 7.84 -6.08
CA LEU A 94 -2.97 8.34 -6.59
C LEU A 94 -2.68 7.89 -8.03
N TRP A 95 -2.92 6.62 -8.35
CA TRP A 95 -2.74 6.05 -9.69
C TRP A 95 -3.71 6.65 -10.71
N ARG A 96 -4.98 6.87 -10.35
CA ARG A 96 -5.93 7.51 -11.27
C ARG A 96 -5.48 8.92 -11.63
N ASN A 97 -4.95 9.66 -10.65
CA ASN A 97 -4.49 11.04 -10.80
C ASN A 97 -3.04 11.17 -11.31
N SER A 98 -2.33 10.07 -11.59
CA SER A 98 -0.98 10.12 -12.14
C SER A 98 -0.99 10.22 -13.67
N ASN A 99 0.05 10.85 -14.20
CA ASN A 99 0.22 11.02 -15.64
C ASN A 99 0.63 9.70 -16.31
N VAL A 100 0.55 9.66 -17.65
CA VAL A 100 0.86 8.46 -18.44
C VAL A 100 2.34 8.06 -18.32
N ILE A 101 3.25 9.02 -18.15
CA ILE A 101 4.70 8.78 -18.04
C ILE A 101 5.00 7.99 -16.76
N ASP A 102 4.42 8.39 -15.63
CA ASP A 102 4.57 7.72 -14.34
C ASP A 102 4.02 6.30 -14.37
N LYS A 103 2.83 6.11 -14.96
CA LYS A 103 2.25 4.78 -15.18
C LYS A 103 3.18 3.90 -16.02
N ARG A 104 3.75 4.47 -17.10
CA ARG A 104 4.69 3.76 -17.98
C ARG A 104 5.96 3.35 -17.24
N ARG A 105 6.51 4.21 -16.37
CA ARG A 105 7.67 3.88 -15.52
C ARG A 105 7.39 2.68 -14.62
N TYR A 106 6.24 2.66 -13.95
CA TYR A 106 5.81 1.51 -13.15
C TYR A 106 5.64 0.24 -13.99
N CYS A 107 5.10 0.33 -15.21
CA CYS A 107 4.97 -0.82 -16.11
C CYS A 107 6.33 -1.36 -16.58
N ILE A 108 7.29 -0.50 -16.89
CA ILE A 108 8.66 -0.90 -17.25
C ILE A 108 9.30 -1.62 -16.07
N LEU A 109 9.21 -1.05 -14.86
CA LEU A 109 9.77 -1.64 -13.66
C LEU A 109 9.14 -3.01 -13.35
N ALA A 110 7.83 -3.16 -13.54
CA ALA A 110 7.14 -4.43 -13.39
C ALA A 110 7.68 -5.50 -14.34
N ARG A 111 7.97 -5.15 -15.61
CA ARG A 111 8.61 -6.08 -16.55
C ARG A 111 10.00 -6.50 -16.08
N LEU A 112 10.82 -5.56 -15.62
CA LEU A 112 12.16 -5.85 -15.12
C LEU A 112 12.11 -6.82 -13.92
N ILE A 113 11.23 -6.55 -12.95
CA ILE A 113 11.07 -7.41 -11.77
C ILE A 113 10.54 -8.79 -12.15
N ASN A 114 9.56 -8.88 -13.05
CA ASN A 114 9.03 -10.18 -13.49
C ASN A 114 10.10 -11.01 -14.20
N ASN A 115 10.96 -10.38 -15.01
CA ASN A 115 12.07 -11.06 -15.66
C ASN A 115 13.10 -11.55 -14.63
N GLU A 116 13.39 -10.74 -13.61
CA GLU A 116 14.32 -11.13 -12.54
C GLU A 116 13.77 -12.29 -11.70
N LEU A 117 12.49 -12.26 -11.36
CA LEU A 117 11.82 -13.35 -10.64
C LEU A 117 11.71 -14.66 -11.42
N GLN A 118 11.79 -14.62 -12.76
CA GLN A 118 11.84 -15.82 -13.60
C GLN A 118 13.24 -16.43 -13.69
N ARG A 119 14.29 -15.68 -13.31
CA ARG A 119 15.68 -16.15 -13.31
C ARG A 119 16.11 -16.78 -11.99
N LEU A 120 15.33 -16.56 -10.93
CA LEU A 120 15.49 -17.14 -9.59
C LEU A 120 14.72 -18.46 -9.48
#